data_AF-A0A1S6KZH8-F1
#
_entry.id   AF-A0A1S6KZH8-F1
#
_cell.length_a   1.000
_cell.length_b   1.000
_cell.length_c   1.000
_cell.angle_alpha   90.00
_cell.angle_beta   90.00
_cell.angle_gamma   90.00
#
_symmetry.space_group_name_H-M   'P 1'
#
loop_
_entity.id
_entity.type
_entity.pdbx_description
1 polymer ?
#
loop_
_entity_poly.entity_id
_entity_poly.type
_entity_poly.pdbx_seq_one_letter_code
_entity_poly.pdbx_strand_id
1 'polypeptide(L)' 'KLLAVAPVNQATGTRDVYFQLNGESRVVAVPDRSAAIEHVARPRADQSNPGDLGAPMAGVVVEVRVKE' A
#
# COMPACT_ATOMS: atom_id res chain seq x y z
N LYS A 1 3.64 23.10 -4.41
CA LYS A 1 4.94 23.37 -3.73
C LYS A 1 5.24 22.23 -2.78
N LEU A 2 6.42 21.61 -2.86
CA LEU A 2 6.86 20.59 -1.89
C LEU A 2 7.25 21.29 -0.58
N LEU A 3 6.74 20.81 0.54
CA LEU A 3 7.02 21.38 1.87
C LEU A 3 8.05 20.54 2.61
N ALA A 4 7.80 19.24 2.75
CA ALA A 4 8.64 18.33 3.52
C ALA A 4 8.51 16.89 3.01
N VAL A 5 9.55 16.10 3.24
CA VAL A 5 9.57 14.64 3.02
C VAL A 5 9.82 13.98 4.37
N ALA A 6 8.90 13.11 4.80
CA ALA A 6 9.04 12.34 6.04
C ALA A 6 10.09 11.22 5.89
N PRO A 7 10.69 10.76 7.01
CA PRO A 7 11.48 9.54 7.02
C PRO A 7 10.64 8.34 6.59
N VAL A 8 11.32 7.29 6.11
CA VAL A 8 10.65 6.07 5.63
C VAL A 8 9.98 5.33 6.78
N ASN A 9 8.70 4.98 6.60
CA ASN A 9 8.02 4.08 7.50
C ASN A 9 8.58 2.66 7.27
N GLN A 10 9.26 2.11 8.29
CA GLN A 10 9.91 0.80 8.19
C GLN A 10 8.92 -0.37 8.05
N ALA A 11 7.65 -0.20 8.44
CA ALA A 11 6.64 -1.25 8.34
C ALA A 11 6.02 -1.35 6.94
N THR A 12 5.84 -0.22 6.24
CA THR A 12 5.16 -0.17 4.93
C THR A 12 6.09 0.15 3.76
N GLY A 13 7.32 0.59 4.03
CA GLY A 13 8.26 1.04 3.00
C GLY A 13 7.83 2.34 2.31
N THR A 14 6.90 3.10 2.89
CA THR A 14 6.37 4.35 2.31
C THR A 14 6.94 5.58 3.01
N ARG A 15 7.10 6.69 2.27
CA ARG A 15 7.39 8.03 2.80
C ARG A 15 6.19 8.93 2.58
N ASP A 16 5.84 9.69 3.59
CA ASP A 16 4.82 10.72 3.47
C ASP A 16 5.44 12.00 2.92
N VAL A 17 4.90 12.49 1.81
CA VAL A 17 5.34 13.74 1.18
C VAL A 17 4.27 14.79 1.36
N TYR A 18 4.67 15.93 1.91
CA TYR A 18 3.80 17.06 2.18
C TYR A 18 3.88 18.05 1.03
N PHE A 19 2.75 18.32 0.40
CA PHE A 19 2.62 19.30 -0.67
C PHE A 19 1.59 20.36 -0.31
N GLN A 20 1.85 21.59 -0.75
CA GLN A 20 0.83 22.62 -0.86
C GLN A 20 0.38 22.74 -2.31
N LEU A 21 -0.91 22.46 -2.56
CA LEU A 21 -1.55 22.55 -3.88
C LEU A 21 -2.70 23.55 -3.78
N ASN A 22 -2.68 24.61 -4.59
CA ASN A 22 -3.73 25.65 -4.61
C ASN A 22 -4.02 26.28 -3.24
N GLY A 23 -3.01 26.36 -2.35
CA GLY A 23 -3.15 26.88 -1.00
C GLY A 23 -3.51 25.84 0.07
N GLU A 24 -4.00 24.66 -0.32
CA GLU A 24 -4.36 23.56 0.57
C GLU A 24 -3.18 22.61 0.80
N SER A 25 -2.98 22.17 2.05
CA SER A 25 -1.96 21.18 2.40
C SER A 25 -2.48 19.77 2.16
N ARG A 26 -1.73 18.95 1.42
CA ARG A 26 -2.04 17.55 1.14
C ARG A 26 -0.88 16.66 1.53
N VAL A 27 -1.20 15.49 2.07
CA VAL A 27 -0.25 14.43 2.43
C VAL A 27 -0.45 13.27 1.47
N VAL A 28 0.64 12.81 0.86
CA VAL A 28 0.62 11.67 -0.06
C VAL A 28 1.65 10.65 0.39
N ALA A 29 1.20 9.41 0.63
CA ALA A 29 2.08 8.28 0.92
C ALA A 29 2.68 7.74 -0.39
N VAL A 30 4.00 7.78 -0.52
CA VAL A 30 4.74 7.35 -1.72
C VAL A 30 5.65 6.18 -1.35
N PRO A 31 5.61 5.04 -2.06
CA PRO A 31 6.52 3.94 -1.82
C PRO A 31 7.96 4.32 -2.17
N ASP A 32 8.90 4.03 -1.26
CA ASP A 32 10.33 4.26 -1.49
C ASP A 32 10.95 3.03 -2.15
N ARG A 33 11.49 3.21 -3.38
CA ARG A 33 12.14 2.15 -4.15
C ARG A 33 13.56 1.82 -3.67
N SER A 34 14.18 2.67 -2.85
CA SER A 34 15.55 2.51 -2.34
C SER A 34 15.62 1.86 -0.97
N ALA A 35 14.53 1.93 -0.20
CA ALA A 35 14.42 1.23 1.07
C ALA A 35 14.25 -0.27 0.79
N ALA A 36 15.27 -1.06 1.11
CA ALA A 36 15.31 -2.51 0.95
C ALA A 36 14.37 -3.25 1.93
N ILE A 37 13.16 -2.72 2.13
CA ILE A 37 12.10 -3.35 2.91
C ILE A 37 11.30 -4.17 1.89
N GLU A 38 11.48 -5.49 1.90
CA GLU A 38 10.67 -6.41 1.10
C GLU A 38 9.21 -6.38 1.59
N HIS A 39 8.44 -5.40 1.12
CA HIS A 39 7.02 -5.36 1.35
C HIS A 39 6.33 -6.25 0.31
N VAL A 40 6.07 -7.50 0.67
CA VAL A 40 5.31 -8.43 -0.18
C VAL A 40 3.86 -7.95 -0.25
N ALA A 41 3.58 -7.06 -1.20
CA ALA A 41 2.22 -6.66 -1.53
C ALA A 41 1.55 -7.82 -2.27
N ARG A 42 0.54 -8.43 -1.66
CA ARG A 42 -0.27 -9.45 -2.34
C ARG A 42 -1.11 -8.76 -3.43
N PRO A 43 -1.22 -9.35 -4.64
CA PRO A 43 -2.06 -8.80 -5.68
C PRO A 43 -3.49 -8.66 -5.16
N ARG A 44 -4.12 -7.51 -5.43
CA ARG A 44 -5.54 -7.33 -5.16
C ARG A 44 -6.33 -8.08 -6.22
N ALA A 45 -7.45 -8.68 -5.80
CA ALA A 45 -8.42 -9.25 -6.73
C ALA A 45 -8.94 -8.18 -7.69
N ASP A 46 -9.01 -8.51 -8.97
CA ASP A 46 -9.60 -7.64 -9.99
C ASP A 46 -11.14 -7.79 -9.95
N GLN A 47 -11.85 -6.69 -9.72
CA GLN A 47 -13.32 -6.70 -9.72
C GLN A 47 -13.94 -7.02 -11.08
N SER A 48 -13.18 -6.84 -12.16
CA SER A 48 -13.63 -7.14 -13.52
C SER A 48 -13.49 -8.63 -13.87
N ASN A 49 -12.71 -9.40 -13.10
CA ASN A 49 -12.52 -10.83 -13.30
C ASN A 49 -13.36 -11.63 -12.28
N PRO A 50 -14.44 -12.33 -12.70
CA PRO A 50 -15.26 -13.14 -11.79
C PRO A 50 -14.53 -14.29 -11.10
N GLY A 51 -13.36 -14.71 -11.62
CA GLY A 51 -12.53 -15.76 -11.02
C GLY A 51 -11.70 -15.28 -9.83
N ASP A 52 -11.54 -13.97 -9.66
CA ASP A 52 -10.74 -13.39 -8.59
C ASP A 52 -11.61 -13.11 -7.36
N LEU A 53 -11.32 -13.78 -6.25
CA LEU A 53 -12.03 -13.59 -4.99
C LEU A 53 -11.17 -12.79 -4.01
N GLY A 54 -11.54 -11.53 -3.79
CA GLY A 54 -10.90 -10.64 -2.81
C GLY A 54 -11.36 -10.90 -1.39
N ALA A 55 -10.49 -10.66 -0.41
CA ALA A 55 -10.87 -10.68 1.00
C ALA A 55 -11.79 -9.48 1.32
N PRO A 56 -12.99 -9.68 1.89
CA PRO A 56 -13.93 -8.58 2.17
C PRO A 56 -13.49 -7.70 3.35
N MET A 57 -12.66 -8.24 4.24
CA MET A 57 -12.15 -7.57 5.45
C MET A 57 -10.73 -8.05 5.75
N ALA A 58 -10.00 -7.27 6.56
CA ALA A 58 -8.66 -7.66 7.04
C ALA A 58 -8.74 -8.86 7.99
N GLY A 59 -7.85 -9.85 7.83
CA GLY A 59 -7.85 -11.07 8.63
C GLY A 59 -6.63 -11.97 8.36
N VAL A 60 -6.64 -13.18 8.92
CA VAL A 60 -5.56 -14.17 8.82
C VAL A 60 -6.11 -15.49 8.25
N VAL A 61 -5.35 -16.16 7.38
CA VAL A 61 -5.70 -17.48 6.83
C VAL A 61 -5.39 -18.55 7.88
N VAL A 62 -6.40 -19.27 8.36
CA VAL A 62 -6.25 -20.34 9.37
C VAL A 62 -6.03 -21.70 8.72
N GLU A 63 -6.76 -21.99 7.65
CA GLU A 63 -6.75 -23.29 6.98
C GLU A 63 -7.05 -23.13 5.48
N VAL A 64 -6.36 -23.89 4.64
CA VAL A 64 -6.63 -23.98 3.20
C VAL A 64 -7.18 -25.37 2.90
N ARG A 65 -8.46 -25.44 2.53
CA ARG A 65 -9.19 -26.71 2.38
C ARG A 65 -9.11 -27.34 0.99
N VAL A 66 -8.63 -26.60 -0.01
CA VAL A 66 -8.56 -27.04 -1.40
C VAL A 66 -7.15 -26.75 -1.92
N LYS A 67 -6.62 -27.69 -2.69
CA LYS A 67 -5.39 -27.53 -3.47
C LYS A 67 -5.73 -27.76 -4.95
N GLU A 68 -4.89 -27.20 -5.82
CA GLU A 68 -4.99 -27.31 -7.28
C GLU A 68 -5.05 -28.77 -7.75
#